data_AF-A0A9D3MZP7-F1
#
_entry.id   AF-A0A9D3MZP7-F1
#
_cell.length_a   1.000
_cell.length_b   1.000
_cell.length_c   1.000
_cell.angle_alpha   90.00
_cell.angle_beta   90.00
_cell.angle_gamma   90.00
#
_symmetry.space_group_name_H-M   'P 1'
#
loop_
_entity.id
_entity.type
_entity.pdbx_description
1 polymer ?
#
loop_
_entity_poly.entity_id
_entity_poly.type
_entity_poly.pdbx_seq_one_letter_code
_entity_poly.pdbx_strand_id
1 'polypeptide(L)'
;MRPVGRGRESLLKARGVHGSFLARPSKKNQGDFSLSVRVGDMVTHIRIQNTGDYYDLYGGEKFATLSELVEYYTVEHGTLQDRDGTLIELKYPFNCSDPTNERWYHGHLSGTNAEKLLWERKEPGTFLVRESLSKPGDFVLSVLTEDPCKGPSNSKKRVSHIKIMCQDDRYTVGGSEMFDTLTDLVEHFKRKGIEELSGTWVYLKQPYYSTRVNAADIDNRVKILGQTVDGEDEGGSEKKSKAGFWEEFDHLQKQEAKLKKSREEGMRPENKSKNRYKNILPFDETRVVLDSGDPSVIGSDYINANYVRNKLRETEDQKVYIATQGCLATTVNDFWQMVWQEKTRVIVMTTREVEKGRNKCVPYWAEVEGSKEVGRYVVCCRHEKDATDYKIRILELTPLDQSESPREIWHYQYLSWPDHGVPQDAGGVLSFLTQVNNKQMEFPGAGPMVVHCSAGIGRTGTIVVIDMLVDTIDTKGLDCDIDVQKSIQMVREQRSGMVQTEAQYKFIYLAVSQYIDATKTKMQASGNTETEYGNLSLQAKPKATRKVSKNKEEVYENLAKGKKDVKKQKSEEKKSGSVRKR
;
A
#
# COMPACT_ATOMS: atom_id res chain seq x y z
N MET A 1 -15.36 7.28 -25.53
CA MET A 1 -15.76 5.93 -25.96
C MET A 1 -15.11 4.90 -25.03
N ARG A 2 -15.86 4.32 -24.09
CA ARG A 2 -15.36 3.27 -23.18
C ARG A 2 -15.59 1.90 -23.85
N PRO A 3 -14.61 0.99 -23.93
CA PRO A 3 -14.76 -0.21 -24.76
C PRO A 3 -15.64 -1.25 -24.07
N VAL A 4 -16.74 -1.60 -24.75
CA VAL A 4 -17.70 -2.63 -24.35
C VAL A 4 -17.07 -4.02 -24.53
N GLY A 5 -16.64 -4.63 -23.43
CA GLY A 5 -16.42 -6.07 -23.23
C GLY A 5 -15.25 -6.80 -23.90
N ARG A 6 -14.75 -6.44 -25.10
CA ARG A 6 -13.48 -7.03 -25.63
C ARG A 6 -12.24 -6.32 -25.07
N GLY A 7 -12.37 -5.02 -24.77
CA GLY A 7 -11.32 -4.25 -24.10
C GLY A 7 -11.12 -4.65 -22.62
N ARG A 8 -12.14 -5.20 -21.95
CA ARG A 8 -12.05 -5.55 -20.52
C ARG A 8 -11.31 -6.86 -20.27
N GLU A 9 -11.38 -7.81 -21.19
CA GLU A 9 -10.60 -9.05 -21.12
C GLU A 9 -9.11 -8.79 -21.32
N SER A 10 -8.77 -7.96 -22.32
CA SER A 10 -7.39 -7.51 -22.53
C SER A 10 -6.87 -6.71 -21.34
N LEU A 11 -7.70 -5.89 -20.70
CA LEU A 11 -7.33 -5.20 -19.45
C LEU A 11 -7.10 -6.17 -18.28
N LEU A 12 -7.94 -7.19 -18.10
CA LEU A 12 -7.75 -8.19 -17.05
C LEU A 12 -6.46 -9.01 -17.30
N LYS A 13 -6.16 -9.37 -18.55
CA LYS A 13 -4.89 -10.03 -18.95
C LYS A 13 -3.68 -9.11 -18.84
N ALA A 14 -3.84 -7.81 -19.09
CA ALA A 14 -2.72 -6.88 -19.06
C ALA A 14 -2.41 -6.38 -17.65
N ARG A 15 -3.42 -6.20 -16.79
CA ARG A 15 -3.29 -5.47 -15.52
C ARG A 15 -3.69 -6.27 -14.28
N GLY A 16 -4.50 -7.32 -14.43
CA GLY A 16 -4.86 -8.22 -13.33
C GLY A 16 -3.75 -9.21 -13.01
N VAL A 17 -3.83 -9.86 -11.85
CA VAL A 17 -2.95 -10.95 -11.43
C VAL A 17 -3.72 -12.28 -11.43
N HIS A 18 -3.05 -13.40 -11.18
CA HIS A 18 -3.75 -14.68 -11.02
C HIS A 18 -4.80 -14.58 -9.89
N GLY A 19 -6.01 -15.07 -10.16
CA GLY A 19 -7.15 -14.96 -9.27
C GLY A 19 -7.88 -13.61 -9.36
N SER A 20 -7.44 -12.69 -10.23
CA SER A 20 -8.20 -11.48 -10.52
C SER A 20 -9.48 -11.80 -11.27
N PHE A 21 -10.60 -11.18 -10.88
CA PHE A 21 -11.89 -11.44 -11.50
C PHE A 21 -12.75 -10.19 -11.67
N LEU A 22 -13.67 -10.22 -12.63
CA LEU A 22 -14.71 -9.21 -12.80
C LEU A 22 -16.03 -9.83 -13.24
N ALA A 23 -17.13 -9.29 -12.74
CA ALA A 23 -18.46 -9.62 -13.24
C ALA A 23 -18.92 -8.57 -14.27
N ARG A 24 -19.60 -9.03 -15.32
CA ARG A 24 -20.11 -8.16 -16.39
C ARG A 24 -21.41 -8.71 -16.99
N PRO A 25 -22.26 -7.87 -17.60
CA PRO A 25 -23.38 -8.35 -18.39
C PRO A 25 -22.92 -9.30 -19.51
N SER A 26 -23.72 -10.32 -19.79
CA SER A 26 -23.48 -11.27 -20.88
C SER A 26 -23.80 -10.62 -22.23
N LYS A 27 -22.88 -10.77 -23.19
CA LYS A 27 -23.10 -10.33 -24.57
C LYS A 27 -23.91 -11.31 -25.40
N LYS A 28 -23.91 -12.58 -25.00
CA LYS A 28 -24.54 -13.66 -25.77
C LYS A 28 -26.02 -13.80 -25.43
N ASN A 29 -26.37 -13.59 -24.16
CA ASN A 29 -27.74 -13.71 -23.66
C ASN A 29 -28.10 -12.45 -22.88
N GLN A 30 -29.13 -11.72 -23.33
CA GLN A 30 -29.63 -10.57 -22.59
C GLN A 30 -30.22 -11.01 -21.24
N GLY A 31 -29.96 -10.24 -20.18
CA GLY A 31 -30.41 -10.54 -18.81
C GLY A 31 -29.40 -11.35 -17.97
N ASP A 32 -28.58 -12.18 -18.61
CA ASP A 32 -27.54 -12.96 -17.93
C ASP A 32 -26.27 -12.15 -17.66
N PHE A 33 -25.44 -12.66 -16.75
CA PHE A 33 -24.11 -12.14 -16.43
C PHE A 33 -23.01 -13.14 -16.80
N SER A 34 -21.77 -12.67 -16.83
CA SER A 34 -20.59 -13.47 -17.03
C SER A 34 -19.49 -13.03 -16.07
N LEU A 35 -18.94 -13.99 -15.34
CA LEU A 35 -17.79 -13.83 -14.47
C LEU A 35 -16.53 -14.17 -15.26
N SER A 36 -15.63 -13.21 -15.41
CA SER A 36 -14.36 -13.39 -16.10
C SER A 36 -13.25 -13.47 -15.06
N VAL A 37 -12.47 -14.54 -15.06
CA VAL A 37 -11.44 -14.83 -14.04
C VAL A 37 -10.10 -15.12 -14.70
N ARG A 38 -9.02 -14.54 -14.18
CA ARG A 38 -7.65 -14.80 -14.65
C ARG A 38 -7.06 -16.01 -13.94
N VAL A 39 -6.79 -17.08 -14.69
CA VAL A 39 -6.16 -18.32 -14.22
C VAL A 39 -4.80 -18.46 -14.91
N GLY A 40 -3.71 -18.23 -14.16
CA GLY A 40 -2.38 -18.03 -14.75
C GLY A 40 -2.37 -16.90 -15.78
N ASP A 41 -2.04 -17.24 -17.02
CA ASP A 41 -1.99 -16.31 -18.16
C ASP A 41 -3.26 -16.36 -19.04
N MET A 42 -4.23 -17.18 -18.68
CA MET A 42 -5.49 -17.33 -19.39
C MET A 42 -6.62 -16.60 -18.66
N VAL A 43 -7.68 -16.25 -19.40
CA VAL A 43 -8.93 -15.74 -18.81
C VAL A 43 -10.03 -16.73 -19.15
N THR A 44 -10.69 -17.21 -18.10
CA THR A 44 -11.85 -18.11 -18.18
C THR A 44 -13.12 -17.32 -17.97
N HIS A 45 -14.20 -17.73 -18.64
CA HIS A 45 -15.50 -17.06 -18.55
C HIS A 45 -16.57 -18.03 -18.07
N ILE A 46 -17.14 -17.73 -16.91
CA ILE A 46 -18.22 -18.49 -16.31
C ILE A 46 -19.52 -17.73 -16.56
N ARG A 47 -20.58 -18.43 -16.98
CA ARG A 47 -21.91 -17.83 -17.17
C ARG A 47 -22.64 -17.81 -15.83
N ILE A 48 -23.28 -16.69 -15.55
CA ILE A 48 -24.20 -16.52 -14.42
C ILE A 48 -25.59 -16.29 -15.02
N GLN A 49 -26.50 -17.21 -14.74
CA GLN A 49 -27.88 -17.10 -15.18
C GLN A 49 -28.66 -16.25 -14.17
N ASN A 50 -29.46 -15.32 -14.68
CA ASN A 50 -30.39 -14.55 -13.87
C ASN A 50 -31.81 -14.84 -14.34
N THR A 51 -32.59 -15.53 -13.50
CA THR A 51 -33.99 -15.89 -13.82
C THR A 51 -34.99 -14.82 -13.41
N GLY A 52 -34.55 -13.75 -12.73
CA GLY A 52 -35.39 -12.75 -12.08
C GLY A 52 -35.64 -13.05 -10.59
N ASP A 53 -35.51 -14.31 -10.18
CA ASP A 53 -35.70 -14.74 -8.79
C ASP A 53 -34.36 -14.96 -8.05
N TYR A 54 -33.33 -15.39 -8.77
CA TYR A 54 -32.01 -15.70 -8.20
C TYR A 54 -30.91 -15.66 -9.28
N TYR A 55 -29.67 -15.58 -8.81
CA TYR A 55 -28.45 -15.72 -9.59
C TYR A 55 -27.89 -17.14 -9.42
N ASP A 56 -27.64 -17.84 -10.53
CA ASP A 56 -27.12 -19.22 -10.56
C ASP A 56 -25.84 -19.28 -11.40
N LEU A 57 -24.78 -19.85 -10.83
CA LEU A 57 -23.52 -20.10 -11.50
C LEU A 57 -23.48 -21.56 -11.99
N TYR A 58 -23.99 -21.78 -13.20
CA TYR A 58 -23.88 -23.03 -13.96
C TYR A 58 -24.24 -24.33 -13.19
N GLY A 59 -25.28 -24.31 -12.35
CA GLY A 59 -25.75 -25.48 -11.60
C GLY A 59 -25.10 -25.63 -10.21
N GLY A 60 -24.45 -24.56 -9.74
CA GLY A 60 -23.99 -24.42 -8.36
C GLY A 60 -25.08 -23.94 -7.41
N GLU A 61 -24.69 -23.19 -6.38
CA GLU A 61 -25.63 -22.60 -5.43
C GLU A 61 -26.36 -21.38 -6.01
N LYS A 62 -27.50 -21.03 -5.41
CA LYS A 62 -28.38 -19.95 -5.85
C LYS A 62 -28.31 -18.79 -4.86
N PHE A 63 -28.16 -17.58 -5.38
CA PHE A 63 -27.96 -16.37 -4.57
C PHE A 63 -29.01 -15.30 -4.87
N ALA A 64 -29.34 -14.47 -3.89
CA ALA A 64 -30.31 -13.39 -4.08
C ALA A 64 -29.69 -12.19 -4.81
N THR A 65 -28.39 -11.93 -4.59
CA THR A 65 -27.66 -10.88 -5.30
C THR A 65 -26.35 -11.38 -5.90
N LEU A 66 -25.89 -10.70 -6.96
CA LEU A 66 -24.57 -10.96 -7.54
C LEU A 66 -23.43 -10.72 -6.52
N SER A 67 -23.63 -9.80 -5.57
CA SER A 67 -22.66 -9.50 -4.52
C SER A 67 -22.51 -10.68 -3.56
N GLU A 68 -23.63 -11.26 -3.10
CA GLU A 68 -23.62 -12.48 -2.25
C GLU A 68 -22.95 -13.65 -2.96
N LEU A 69 -23.24 -13.86 -4.25
CA LEU A 69 -22.58 -14.88 -5.07
C LEU A 69 -21.06 -14.70 -5.06
N VAL A 70 -20.58 -13.48 -5.29
CA VAL A 70 -19.15 -13.17 -5.29
C VAL A 70 -18.55 -13.36 -3.90
N GLU A 71 -19.21 -12.87 -2.85
CA GLU A 71 -18.76 -13.00 -1.46
C GLU A 71 -18.61 -14.47 -1.06
N TYR A 72 -19.62 -15.30 -1.34
CA TYR A 72 -19.62 -16.73 -1.04
C TYR A 72 -18.42 -17.47 -1.66
N TYR A 73 -18.14 -17.23 -2.94
CA TYR A 73 -17.02 -17.86 -3.63
C TYR A 73 -15.65 -17.21 -3.36
N THR A 74 -15.63 -16.03 -2.75
CA THR A 74 -14.38 -15.34 -2.34
C THR A 74 -13.99 -15.71 -0.90
N VAL A 75 -14.96 -15.94 0.00
CA VAL A 75 -14.73 -16.07 1.45
C VAL A 75 -14.97 -17.50 1.96
N GLU A 76 -16.04 -18.18 1.54
CA GLU A 76 -16.52 -19.40 2.23
C GLU A 76 -16.16 -20.71 1.51
N HIS A 77 -16.20 -20.76 0.18
CA HIS A 77 -16.08 -22.03 -0.57
C HIS A 77 -14.91 -22.11 -1.57
N GLY A 78 -14.09 -21.07 -1.66
CA GLY A 78 -12.67 -21.08 -2.06
C GLY A 78 -12.28 -21.47 -3.49
N THR A 79 -13.05 -22.30 -4.20
CA THR A 79 -12.66 -22.79 -5.53
C THR A 79 -13.88 -23.17 -6.37
N LEU A 80 -14.06 -22.47 -7.48
CA LEU A 80 -14.92 -22.89 -8.57
C LEU A 80 -14.16 -23.91 -9.44
N GLN A 81 -14.86 -24.84 -10.07
CA GLN A 81 -14.23 -25.78 -11.01
C GLN A 81 -14.87 -25.65 -12.38
N ASP A 82 -14.04 -25.47 -13.42
CA ASP A 82 -14.51 -25.48 -14.80
C ASP A 82 -14.78 -26.92 -15.28
N ARG A 83 -15.47 -27.06 -16.41
CA ARG A 83 -15.87 -28.34 -17.02
C ARG A 83 -14.70 -29.24 -17.39
N ASP A 84 -13.51 -28.67 -17.58
CA ASP A 84 -12.27 -29.40 -17.87
C ASP A 84 -11.51 -29.80 -16.59
N GLY A 85 -12.05 -29.48 -15.41
CA GLY A 85 -11.46 -29.77 -14.12
C GLY A 85 -10.55 -28.66 -13.57
N THR A 86 -10.34 -27.56 -14.30
CA THR A 86 -9.50 -26.43 -13.87
C THR A 86 -10.07 -25.76 -12.62
N LEU A 87 -9.25 -25.61 -11.59
CA LEU A 87 -9.61 -24.88 -10.38
C LEU A 87 -9.53 -23.37 -10.64
N ILE A 88 -10.58 -22.66 -10.26
CA ILE A 88 -10.77 -21.23 -10.43
C ILE A 88 -10.94 -20.61 -9.04
N GLU A 89 -9.99 -19.77 -8.67
CA GLU A 89 -9.99 -19.06 -7.39
C GLU A 89 -10.37 -17.60 -7.63
N LEU A 90 -11.38 -17.11 -6.91
CA LEU A 90 -11.75 -15.69 -6.89
C LEU A 90 -10.98 -15.01 -5.76
N LYS A 91 -9.84 -14.38 -6.08
CA LYS A 91 -8.97 -13.75 -5.07
C LYS A 91 -9.06 -12.24 -5.04
N TYR A 92 -9.02 -11.61 -6.22
CA TYR A 92 -8.84 -10.16 -6.31
C TYR A 92 -9.89 -9.53 -7.23
N PRO A 93 -10.88 -8.79 -6.70
CA PRO A 93 -11.81 -8.09 -7.57
C PRO A 93 -11.05 -7.07 -8.42
N PHE A 94 -11.25 -7.14 -9.73
CA PHE A 94 -10.67 -6.24 -10.72
C PHE A 94 -11.66 -5.10 -10.95
N ASN A 95 -11.49 -4.00 -10.20
CA ASN A 95 -12.44 -2.89 -10.24
C ASN A 95 -12.36 -2.16 -11.58
N CYS A 96 -13.50 -1.70 -12.09
CA CYS A 96 -13.48 -0.73 -13.18
C CYS A 96 -13.08 0.65 -12.63
N SER A 97 -12.49 1.50 -13.49
CA SER A 97 -12.31 2.91 -13.17
C SER A 97 -13.62 3.53 -12.70
N ASP A 98 -13.53 4.40 -11.71
CA ASP A 98 -14.70 5.01 -11.10
C ASP A 98 -15.51 5.78 -12.18
N PRO A 99 -16.87 5.78 -12.09
CA PRO A 99 -17.71 6.50 -13.03
C PRO A 99 -17.50 8.02 -12.95
N THR A 100 -16.97 8.50 -11.84
CA THR A 100 -16.62 9.90 -11.58
C THR A 100 -15.38 9.98 -10.69
N ASN A 101 -14.61 11.07 -10.79
CA ASN A 101 -13.50 11.35 -9.90
C ASN A 101 -13.94 12.08 -8.61
N GLU A 102 -15.23 12.38 -8.48
CA GLU A 102 -15.79 13.14 -7.37
C GLU A 102 -15.65 12.43 -6.02
N ARG A 103 -15.24 13.16 -4.98
CA ARG A 103 -14.99 12.60 -3.63
C ARG A 103 -16.26 12.10 -2.95
N TRP A 104 -17.46 12.51 -3.37
CA TRP A 104 -18.73 12.02 -2.79
C TRP A 104 -19.13 10.63 -3.30
N TYR A 105 -18.38 10.05 -4.23
CA TYR A 105 -18.59 8.68 -4.71
C TYR A 105 -17.85 7.67 -3.84
N HIS A 106 -18.58 6.68 -3.33
CA HIS A 106 -18.06 5.66 -2.41
C HIS A 106 -17.90 4.28 -3.06
N GLY A 107 -18.28 4.11 -4.33
CA GLY A 107 -18.16 2.83 -5.02
C GLY A 107 -19.04 1.77 -4.39
N HIS A 108 -18.48 0.59 -4.19
CA HIS A 108 -19.16 -0.55 -3.58
C HIS A 108 -19.37 -0.34 -2.07
N LEU A 109 -20.53 0.22 -1.70
CA LEU A 109 -20.93 0.48 -0.31
C LEU A 109 -22.37 0.01 -0.09
N SER A 110 -22.61 -0.77 0.97
CA SER A 110 -23.95 -1.23 1.33
C SER A 110 -24.81 -0.09 1.88
N GLY A 111 -26.13 -0.22 1.76
CA GLY A 111 -27.07 0.77 2.32
C GLY A 111 -26.88 0.94 3.83
N THR A 112 -26.73 -0.16 4.57
CA THR A 112 -26.53 -0.16 6.02
C THR A 112 -25.23 0.51 6.45
N ASN A 113 -24.14 0.34 5.69
CA ASN A 113 -22.89 1.03 5.98
C ASN A 113 -22.94 2.52 5.59
N ALA A 114 -23.63 2.87 4.49
CA ALA A 114 -23.90 4.26 4.15
C ALA A 114 -24.69 4.98 5.25
N GLU A 115 -25.70 4.33 5.83
CA GLU A 115 -26.44 4.88 6.97
C GLU A 115 -25.55 5.15 8.18
N LYS A 116 -24.68 4.19 8.55
CA LYS A 116 -23.71 4.38 9.65
C LYS A 116 -22.83 5.60 9.44
N LEU A 117 -22.22 5.74 8.25
CA LEU A 117 -21.35 6.88 7.92
C LEU A 117 -22.11 8.21 8.03
N LEU A 118 -23.33 8.28 7.49
CA LEU A 118 -24.15 9.48 7.53
C LEU A 118 -24.60 9.83 8.97
N TRP A 119 -24.95 8.84 9.79
CA TRP A 119 -25.30 9.05 11.20
C TRP A 119 -24.13 9.49 12.07
N GLU A 120 -22.90 9.08 11.76
CA GLU A 120 -21.72 9.56 12.46
C GLU A 120 -21.49 11.05 12.24
N ARG A 121 -21.80 11.55 11.04
CA ARG A 121 -21.65 12.97 10.70
C ARG A 121 -22.73 13.86 11.30
N LYS A 122 -23.95 13.34 11.54
CA LYS A 122 -25.08 14.01 12.23
C LYS A 122 -25.60 15.33 11.60
N GLU A 123 -25.08 15.73 10.44
CA GLU A 123 -25.47 16.96 9.73
C GLU A 123 -26.50 16.65 8.61
N PRO A 124 -27.76 17.10 8.72
CA PRO A 124 -28.76 16.89 7.66
C PRO A 124 -28.37 17.55 6.34
N GLY A 125 -28.84 16.97 5.23
CA GLY A 125 -28.43 17.32 3.88
C GLY A 125 -27.05 16.77 3.48
N THR A 126 -26.40 16.00 4.36
CA THR A 126 -25.19 15.26 4.00
C THR A 126 -25.55 14.12 3.05
N PHE A 127 -24.85 14.01 1.92
CA PHE A 127 -25.13 12.98 0.91
C PHE A 127 -23.88 12.22 0.46
N LEU A 128 -24.09 11.02 -0.07
CA LEU A 128 -23.09 10.23 -0.78
C LEU A 128 -23.72 9.42 -1.91
N VAL A 129 -22.93 9.03 -2.90
CA VAL A 129 -23.37 8.12 -3.98
C VAL A 129 -22.58 6.82 -3.90
N ARG A 130 -23.26 5.71 -4.13
CA ARG A 130 -22.73 4.35 -4.07
C ARG A 130 -23.34 3.48 -5.17
N GLU A 131 -22.74 2.33 -5.43
CA GLU A 131 -23.29 1.34 -6.35
C GLU A 131 -24.57 0.67 -5.79
N SER A 132 -25.46 0.28 -6.68
CA SER A 132 -26.65 -0.50 -6.33
C SER A 132 -26.31 -1.99 -6.22
N LEU A 133 -26.33 -2.52 -5.00
CA LEU A 133 -26.14 -3.96 -4.75
C LEU A 133 -27.33 -4.80 -5.26
N SER A 134 -28.53 -4.20 -5.29
CA SER A 134 -29.75 -4.87 -5.74
C SER A 134 -29.86 -4.98 -7.27
N LYS A 135 -29.28 -4.01 -8.00
CA LYS A 135 -29.35 -3.96 -9.46
C LYS A 135 -28.00 -3.51 -10.02
N PRO A 136 -27.13 -4.45 -10.42
CA PRO A 136 -25.82 -4.13 -10.97
C PRO A 136 -25.89 -3.16 -12.15
N GLY A 137 -25.02 -2.15 -12.15
CA GLY A 137 -24.98 -1.08 -13.16
C GLY A 137 -25.77 0.18 -12.80
N ASP A 138 -26.71 0.09 -11.85
CA ASP A 138 -27.39 1.24 -11.26
C ASP A 138 -26.62 1.77 -10.04
N PHE A 139 -26.97 2.97 -9.58
CA PHE A 139 -26.39 3.64 -8.42
C PHE A 139 -27.47 4.04 -7.41
N VAL A 140 -27.04 4.45 -6.22
CA VAL A 140 -27.92 4.95 -5.15
C VAL A 140 -27.33 6.22 -4.55
N LEU A 141 -28.12 7.29 -4.55
CA LEU A 141 -27.86 8.51 -3.80
C LEU A 141 -28.45 8.37 -2.39
N SER A 142 -27.59 8.37 -1.38
CA SER A 142 -27.98 8.24 0.03
C SER A 142 -27.83 9.58 0.74
N VAL A 143 -28.90 10.08 1.35
CA VAL A 143 -28.94 11.43 1.94
C VAL A 143 -29.47 11.39 3.36
N LEU A 144 -28.78 12.01 4.31
CA LEU A 144 -29.29 12.20 5.66
C LEU A 144 -30.35 13.30 5.67
N THR A 145 -31.58 12.95 6.01
CA THR A 145 -32.71 13.89 6.05
C THR A 145 -32.86 14.52 7.43
N GLU A 146 -33.70 15.56 7.53
CA GLU A 146 -34.06 16.18 8.81
C GLU A 146 -35.12 15.36 9.58
N ASP A 147 -35.84 14.47 8.88
CA ASP A 147 -36.91 13.66 9.45
C ASP A 147 -36.38 12.60 10.43
N PRO A 148 -37.10 12.29 11.52
CA PRO A 148 -36.79 11.14 12.37
C PRO A 148 -37.13 9.80 11.69
N CYS A 149 -36.40 8.73 12.02
CA CYS A 149 -36.74 7.38 11.59
C CYS A 149 -38.12 6.95 12.15
N LYS A 150 -38.96 6.33 11.31
CA LYS A 150 -40.22 5.71 11.76
C LYS A 150 -39.92 4.37 12.43
N GLY A 151 -39.81 4.34 13.76
CA GLY A 151 -39.59 3.12 14.55
C GLY A 151 -39.50 3.39 16.07
N PRO A 152 -39.53 2.35 16.93
CA PRO A 152 -39.63 2.50 18.39
C PRO A 152 -38.39 3.13 19.06
N SER A 153 -37.30 3.33 18.32
CA SER A 153 -36.08 4.01 18.75
C SER A 153 -36.02 5.43 18.15
N ASN A 154 -36.63 6.39 18.85
CA ASN A 154 -36.88 7.77 18.41
C ASN A 154 -35.63 8.69 18.34
N SER A 155 -34.42 8.15 18.13
CA SER A 155 -33.15 8.91 18.29
C SER A 155 -32.32 9.09 17.02
N LYS A 156 -32.63 8.40 15.92
CA LYS A 156 -31.86 8.47 14.67
C LYS A 156 -32.64 9.19 13.57
N LYS A 157 -31.96 10.06 12.83
CA LYS A 157 -32.51 10.75 11.64
C LYS A 157 -32.61 9.77 10.47
N ARG A 158 -33.63 9.91 9.63
CA ARG A 158 -33.88 9.06 8.46
C ARG A 158 -32.82 9.30 7.38
N VAL A 159 -32.33 8.23 6.78
CA VAL A 159 -31.53 8.28 5.56
C VAL A 159 -32.43 7.92 4.39
N SER A 160 -32.50 8.79 3.39
CA SER A 160 -33.20 8.53 2.14
C SER A 160 -32.26 7.87 1.13
N HIS A 161 -32.74 6.83 0.45
CA HIS A 161 -32.00 6.12 -0.59
C HIS A 161 -32.73 6.26 -1.93
N ILE A 162 -32.20 7.12 -2.79
CA ILE A 162 -32.77 7.45 -4.10
C ILE A 162 -32.02 6.64 -5.16
N LYS A 163 -32.74 5.81 -5.92
CA LYS A 163 -32.15 4.99 -6.99
C LYS A 163 -31.79 5.88 -8.19
N ILE A 164 -30.58 5.71 -8.71
CA ILE A 164 -30.12 6.31 -9.95
C ILE A 164 -29.98 5.18 -10.97
N MET A 165 -30.81 5.21 -12.01
CA MET A 165 -30.82 4.23 -13.09
C MET A 165 -29.85 4.65 -14.19
N CYS A 166 -29.09 3.70 -14.71
CA CYS A 166 -28.26 3.89 -15.91
C CYS A 166 -28.98 3.27 -17.12
N GLN A 167 -29.38 4.11 -18.08
CA GLN A 167 -30.08 3.70 -19.29
C GLN A 167 -29.38 4.35 -20.50
N ASP A 168 -28.95 3.55 -21.46
CA ASP A 168 -28.24 4.01 -22.67
C ASP A 168 -27.04 4.95 -22.39
N ASP A 169 -26.21 4.58 -21.41
CA ASP A 169 -25.07 5.37 -20.91
C ASP A 169 -25.45 6.76 -20.34
N ARG A 170 -26.73 6.97 -19.98
CA ARG A 170 -27.24 8.17 -19.30
C ARG A 170 -27.87 7.83 -17.96
N TYR A 171 -27.92 8.81 -17.07
CA TYR A 171 -28.34 8.66 -15.68
C TYR A 171 -29.66 9.37 -15.40
N THR A 172 -30.54 8.75 -14.62
CA THR A 172 -31.81 9.37 -14.18
C THR A 172 -32.26 8.82 -12.82
N VAL A 173 -33.03 9.60 -12.07
CA VAL A 173 -33.68 9.16 -10.81
C VAL A 173 -35.12 8.67 -11.03
N GLY A 174 -35.55 8.49 -12.30
CA GLY A 174 -36.89 8.03 -12.66
C GLY A 174 -37.88 9.13 -13.09
N GLY A 175 -37.38 10.35 -13.32
CA GLY A 175 -38.12 11.44 -13.95
C GLY A 175 -37.90 11.51 -15.47
N SER A 176 -38.38 12.57 -16.11
CA SER A 176 -38.14 12.85 -17.53
C SER A 176 -36.71 13.35 -17.81
N GLU A 177 -36.02 13.86 -16.80
CA GLU A 177 -34.66 14.39 -16.91
C GLU A 177 -33.64 13.23 -16.95
N MET A 178 -32.73 13.28 -17.93
CA MET A 178 -31.60 12.36 -18.09
C MET A 178 -30.31 13.16 -18.20
N PHE A 179 -29.24 12.63 -17.61
CA PHE A 179 -27.94 13.28 -17.49
C PHE A 179 -26.84 12.44 -18.11
N ASP A 180 -25.82 13.09 -18.66
CA ASP A 180 -24.74 12.37 -19.35
C ASP A 180 -23.69 11.85 -18.36
N THR A 181 -23.55 12.48 -17.19
CA THR A 181 -22.66 12.03 -16.11
C THR A 181 -23.36 12.03 -14.75
N LEU A 182 -22.87 11.21 -13.82
CA LEU A 182 -23.31 11.25 -12.42
C LEU A 182 -23.03 12.63 -11.78
N THR A 183 -21.99 13.32 -12.20
CA THR A 183 -21.66 14.67 -11.70
C THR A 183 -22.72 15.68 -12.11
N ASP A 184 -23.16 15.67 -13.38
CA ASP A 184 -24.22 16.57 -13.85
C ASP A 184 -25.54 16.32 -13.12
N LEU A 185 -25.87 15.04 -12.89
CA LEU A 185 -27.04 14.63 -12.12
C LEU A 185 -26.99 15.21 -10.70
N VAL A 186 -25.87 15.04 -9.99
CA VAL A 186 -25.72 15.52 -8.61
C VAL A 186 -25.74 17.04 -8.54
N GLU A 187 -25.06 17.75 -9.44
CA GLU A 187 -25.05 19.22 -9.45
C GLU A 187 -26.44 19.80 -9.77
N HIS A 188 -27.20 19.17 -10.67
CA HIS A 188 -28.59 19.54 -10.92
C HIS A 188 -29.44 19.44 -9.65
N PHE A 189 -29.38 18.29 -8.96
CA PHE A 189 -30.20 18.05 -7.77
C PHE A 189 -29.69 18.77 -6.51
N LYS A 190 -28.43 19.20 -6.47
CA LYS A 190 -27.94 20.13 -5.44
C LYS A 190 -28.65 21.49 -5.51
N ARG A 191 -29.00 21.96 -6.71
CA ARG A 191 -29.70 23.24 -6.91
C ARG A 191 -31.20 23.12 -6.74
N LYS A 192 -31.81 22.07 -7.30
CA LYS A 192 -33.26 21.90 -7.39
C LYS A 192 -33.87 21.20 -6.17
N GLY A 193 -33.10 20.35 -5.48
CA GLY A 193 -33.65 19.35 -4.55
C GLY A 193 -34.34 18.20 -5.29
N ILE A 194 -34.61 17.11 -4.57
CA ILE A 194 -35.30 15.92 -5.09
C ILE A 194 -36.60 15.73 -4.31
N GLU A 195 -37.72 15.62 -5.02
CA GLU A 195 -39.00 15.27 -4.43
C GLU A 195 -39.19 13.75 -4.45
N GLU A 196 -39.43 13.16 -3.28
CA GLU A 196 -39.79 11.74 -3.15
C GLU A 196 -41.26 11.53 -3.53
N LEU A 197 -41.64 10.29 -3.89
CA LEU A 197 -43.05 9.90 -4.13
C LEU A 197 -43.96 10.14 -2.92
N SER A 198 -43.39 10.23 -1.72
CA SER A 198 -44.08 10.58 -0.48
C SER A 198 -44.46 12.07 -0.40
N GLY A 199 -43.98 12.91 -1.32
CA GLY A 199 -44.07 14.38 -1.28
C GLY A 199 -42.99 15.04 -0.42
N THR A 200 -42.06 14.27 0.15
CA THR A 200 -40.96 14.81 0.96
C THR A 200 -39.82 15.30 0.09
N TRP A 201 -39.33 16.51 0.35
CA TRP A 201 -38.19 17.10 -0.34
C TRP A 201 -36.86 16.75 0.33
N VAL A 202 -35.91 16.30 -0.47
CA VAL A 202 -34.55 15.93 -0.07
C VAL A 202 -33.57 16.89 -0.72
N TYR A 203 -32.76 17.55 0.10
CA TYR A 203 -31.78 18.55 -0.37
C TYR A 203 -30.35 18.05 -0.18
N LEU A 204 -29.54 18.21 -1.23
CA LEU A 204 -28.12 17.84 -1.23
C LEU A 204 -27.31 19.07 -0.79
N LYS A 205 -27.12 19.24 0.51
CA LYS A 205 -26.44 20.42 1.07
C LYS A 205 -24.92 20.25 1.07
N GLN A 206 -24.41 19.13 1.59
CA GLN A 206 -22.96 18.89 1.65
C GLN A 206 -22.59 17.43 1.35
N PRO A 207 -21.47 17.18 0.66
CA PRO A 207 -21.00 15.82 0.38
C PRO A 207 -20.36 15.15 1.61
N TYR A 208 -20.56 13.84 1.73
CA TYR A 208 -19.72 12.96 2.52
C TYR A 208 -18.55 12.47 1.67
N TYR A 209 -17.36 13.00 1.92
CA TYR A 209 -16.18 12.65 1.15
C TYR A 209 -15.64 11.26 1.52
N SER A 210 -15.34 10.47 0.49
CA SER A 210 -14.65 9.19 0.57
C SER A 210 -13.15 9.38 0.45
N THR A 211 -12.39 8.67 1.27
CA THR A 211 -10.93 8.55 1.16
C THR A 211 -10.49 7.34 0.34
N ARG A 212 -11.41 6.40 0.09
CA ARG A 212 -11.22 5.31 -0.87
C ARG A 212 -10.93 5.88 -2.26
N VAL A 213 -9.99 5.27 -2.96
CA VAL A 213 -9.71 5.55 -4.37
C VAL A 213 -9.28 4.26 -5.07
N ASN A 214 -9.70 4.08 -6.32
CA ASN A 214 -9.09 3.07 -7.17
C ASN A 214 -7.61 3.44 -7.40
N ALA A 215 -6.69 2.50 -7.15
CA ALA A 215 -5.26 2.76 -7.28
C ALA A 215 -4.89 3.33 -8.66
N ALA A 216 -5.50 2.81 -9.73
CA ALA A 216 -5.26 3.28 -11.10
C ALA A 216 -5.53 4.77 -11.31
N ASP A 217 -6.46 5.34 -10.53
CA ASP A 217 -6.99 6.70 -10.65
C ASP A 217 -6.41 7.64 -9.56
N ILE A 218 -5.40 7.21 -8.81
CA ILE A 218 -4.83 8.01 -7.71
C ILE A 218 -4.31 9.39 -8.18
N ASP A 219 -3.83 9.52 -9.41
CA ASP A 219 -3.32 10.79 -9.95
C ASP A 219 -4.42 11.85 -10.03
N ASN A 220 -5.65 11.43 -10.34
CA ASN A 220 -6.81 12.32 -10.34
C ASN A 220 -7.13 12.76 -8.91
N ARG A 221 -7.06 11.85 -7.94
CA ARG A 221 -7.23 12.19 -6.52
C ARG A 221 -6.17 13.17 -6.03
N VAL A 222 -4.91 12.99 -6.42
CA VAL A 222 -3.82 13.93 -6.09
C VAL A 222 -4.12 15.33 -6.63
N LYS A 223 -4.60 15.44 -7.87
CA LYS A 223 -4.99 16.73 -8.46
C LYS A 223 -6.13 17.38 -7.69
N ILE A 224 -7.18 16.62 -7.37
CA ILE A 224 -8.35 17.12 -6.62
C ILE A 224 -7.94 17.60 -5.23
N LEU A 225 -7.17 16.81 -4.48
CA LEU A 225 -6.72 17.20 -3.14
C LEU A 225 -5.72 18.37 -3.15
N GLY A 226 -5.02 18.56 -4.29
CA GLY A 226 -4.11 19.67 -4.51
C GLY A 226 -4.79 21.00 -4.88
N GLN A 227 -6.07 20.97 -5.28
CA GLN A 227 -6.83 22.18 -5.56
C GLN A 227 -7.17 22.92 -4.26
N THR A 228 -6.89 24.22 -4.21
CA THR A 228 -7.46 25.14 -3.23
C THR A 228 -8.80 25.61 -3.79
N VAL A 229 -9.88 25.39 -3.04
CA VAL A 229 -11.19 25.91 -3.42
C VAL A 229 -11.19 27.39 -3.10
N ASP A 230 -11.09 28.27 -4.11
CA ASP A 230 -11.33 29.70 -3.88
C ASP A 230 -12.82 29.88 -3.58
N GLY A 231 -13.14 30.19 -2.32
CA GLY A 231 -14.50 30.56 -1.94
C GLY A 231 -14.72 32.03 -2.30
N GLU A 232 -15.53 32.30 -3.32
CA GLU A 232 -16.17 33.60 -3.49
C GLU A 232 -17.29 33.70 -2.44
N ASP A 233 -17.09 34.49 -1.40
CA ASP A 233 -18.16 35.00 -0.53
C ASP A 233 -18.38 36.48 -0.86
N GLU A 234 -19.64 36.92 -0.96
CA GLU A 234 -20.08 38.32 -1.12
C GLU A 234 -19.79 39.21 0.12
N GLY A 235 -18.60 39.08 0.70
CA GLY A 235 -18.29 39.66 2.00
C GLY A 235 -16.80 39.92 2.26
N GLY A 236 -16.00 40.20 1.23
CA GLY A 236 -14.74 40.95 1.34
C GLY A 236 -13.65 40.45 2.31
N SER A 237 -13.76 39.26 2.89
CA SER A 237 -12.73 38.66 3.74
C SER A 237 -12.21 37.37 3.11
N GLU A 238 -11.03 37.43 2.49
CA GLU A 238 -10.29 36.28 1.98
C GLU A 238 -9.95 35.30 3.13
N LYS A 239 -10.86 34.38 3.44
CA LYS A 239 -10.47 33.11 4.07
C LYS A 239 -9.97 32.21 2.96
N LYS A 240 -8.64 32.09 2.80
CA LYS A 240 -8.05 31.00 2.02
C LYS A 240 -8.59 29.68 2.54
N SER A 241 -9.56 29.09 1.82
CA SER A 241 -10.03 27.74 2.08
C SER A 241 -8.85 26.79 1.88
N LYS A 242 -8.58 25.99 2.91
CA LYS A 242 -7.38 25.15 2.99
C LYS A 242 -7.52 23.99 1.98
N ALA A 243 -6.41 23.57 1.37
CA ALA A 243 -6.38 22.54 0.33
C ALA A 243 -6.93 21.18 0.83
N GLY A 244 -7.45 20.33 -0.08
CA GLY A 244 -8.06 19.05 0.26
C GLY A 244 -7.17 18.08 1.06
N PHE A 245 -5.84 18.11 0.82
CA PHE A 245 -4.88 17.36 1.65
C PHE A 245 -4.90 17.79 3.12
N TRP A 246 -5.02 19.08 3.38
CA TRP A 246 -5.11 19.60 4.76
C TRP A 246 -6.39 19.12 5.43
N GLU A 247 -7.53 19.14 4.74
CA GLU A 247 -8.80 18.67 5.29
C GLU A 247 -8.76 17.19 5.69
N GLU A 248 -8.25 16.31 4.81
CA GLU A 248 -8.16 14.88 5.12
C GLU A 248 -7.16 14.60 6.25
N PHE A 249 -6.05 15.33 6.30
CA PHE A 249 -5.06 15.20 7.37
C PHE A 249 -5.58 15.76 8.71
N ASP A 250 -6.27 16.90 8.71
CA ASP A 250 -6.89 17.48 9.91
C ASP A 250 -7.97 16.54 10.49
N HIS A 251 -8.71 15.84 9.62
CA HIS A 251 -9.65 14.82 10.05
C HIS A 251 -8.94 13.67 10.79
N LEU A 252 -7.81 13.18 10.27
CA LEU A 252 -6.98 12.18 10.97
C LEU A 252 -6.49 12.68 12.33
N GLN A 253 -6.07 13.94 12.43
CA GLN A 253 -5.65 14.52 13.71
C GLN A 253 -6.79 14.56 14.73
N LYS A 254 -8.01 14.87 14.31
CA LYS A 254 -9.19 14.86 15.18
C LYS A 254 -9.57 13.45 15.64
N GLN A 255 -9.36 12.43 14.80
CA GLN A 255 -9.59 11.03 15.19
C GLN A 255 -8.57 10.55 16.24
N GLU A 256 -7.31 11.01 16.16
CA GLU A 256 -6.26 10.66 17.12
C GLU A 256 -6.64 11.03 18.57
N ALA A 257 -7.36 12.14 18.78
CA ALA A 257 -7.84 12.53 20.10
C ALA A 257 -8.83 11.52 20.73
N LYS A 258 -9.44 10.65 19.92
CA LYS A 258 -10.35 9.58 20.38
C LYS A 258 -9.60 8.30 20.73
N LEU A 259 -8.35 8.15 20.27
CA LEU A 259 -7.55 6.95 20.49
C LEU A 259 -6.97 6.94 21.92
N LYS A 260 -7.68 6.29 22.83
CA LYS A 260 -7.25 6.11 24.23
C LYS A 260 -6.58 4.75 24.38
N LYS A 261 -5.26 4.69 24.18
CA LYS A 261 -4.44 3.49 24.39
C LYS A 261 -3.42 3.69 25.50
N SER A 262 -3.21 2.63 26.27
CA SER A 262 -2.26 2.61 27.39
C SER A 262 -0.81 2.72 26.92
N ARG A 263 0.00 3.42 27.70
CA ARG A 263 1.45 3.67 27.48
C ARG A 263 2.20 3.64 28.82
N GLU A 264 1.65 2.93 29.79
CA GLU A 264 2.09 2.94 31.19
C GLU A 264 3.50 2.37 31.33
N GLU A 265 3.84 1.35 30.55
CA GLU A 265 5.18 0.74 30.56
C GLU A 265 6.26 1.74 30.16
N GLY A 266 5.97 2.60 29.18
CA GLY A 266 6.88 3.69 28.79
C GLY A 266 6.97 4.83 29.80
N MET A 267 5.98 4.99 30.69
CA MET A 267 5.95 6.04 31.72
C MET A 267 6.65 5.64 33.01
N ARG A 268 7.02 4.36 33.18
CA ARG A 268 7.74 3.87 34.35
C ARG A 268 9.02 4.68 34.61
N PRO A 269 9.35 5.00 35.88
CA PRO A 269 10.58 5.72 36.23
C PRO A 269 11.85 5.09 35.64
N GLU A 270 11.93 3.76 35.63
CA GLU A 270 13.06 2.96 35.14
C GLU A 270 13.23 3.10 33.62
N ASN A 271 12.13 3.27 32.89
CA ASN A 271 12.12 3.33 31.43
C ASN A 271 12.27 4.75 30.89
N LYS A 272 12.17 5.78 31.75
CA LYS A 272 12.22 7.18 31.34
C LYS A 272 13.50 7.54 30.57
N SER A 273 14.64 6.99 30.97
CA SER A 273 15.94 7.20 30.31
C SER A 273 16.12 6.39 29.02
N LYS A 274 15.27 5.39 28.78
CA LYS A 274 15.22 4.60 27.55
C LYS A 274 14.39 5.28 26.45
N ASN A 275 13.73 6.40 26.75
CA ASN A 275 12.92 7.18 25.81
C ASN A 275 13.69 8.39 25.28
N ARG A 276 13.88 8.49 23.97
CA ARG A 276 14.50 9.68 23.34
C ARG A 276 13.67 10.94 23.58
N TYR A 277 12.35 10.79 23.56
CA TYR A 277 11.41 11.87 23.83
C TYR A 277 10.45 11.44 24.93
N LYS A 278 10.37 12.23 26.00
CA LYS A 278 9.56 11.94 27.20
C LYS A 278 8.10 11.57 26.89
N ASN A 279 7.50 12.19 25.87
CA ASN A 279 6.08 12.07 25.58
C ASN A 279 5.77 11.18 24.36
N ILE A 280 6.78 10.59 23.73
CA ILE A 280 6.61 9.70 22.57
C ILE A 280 6.91 8.28 23.04
N LEU A 281 5.86 7.57 23.43
CA LEU A 281 5.93 6.27 24.10
C LEU A 281 5.21 5.21 23.25
N PRO A 282 5.66 3.95 23.30
CA PRO A 282 4.98 2.85 22.64
C PRO A 282 3.63 2.57 23.33
N PHE A 283 2.64 2.10 22.58
CA PHE A 283 1.44 1.53 23.20
C PHE A 283 1.77 0.18 23.84
N ASP A 284 1.20 -0.07 25.02
CA ASP A 284 1.52 -1.28 25.78
C ASP A 284 1.05 -2.55 25.06
N GLU A 285 -0.11 -2.50 24.39
CA GLU A 285 -0.71 -3.64 23.65
C GLU A 285 0.16 -4.18 22.53
N THR A 286 0.96 -3.32 21.89
CA THR A 286 1.72 -3.65 20.68
C THR A 286 3.21 -3.42 20.86
N ARG A 287 3.68 -3.12 22.08
CA ARG A 287 5.11 -2.89 22.33
C ARG A 287 5.89 -4.18 22.08
N VAL A 288 7.15 -4.03 21.70
CA VAL A 288 8.08 -5.16 21.74
C VAL A 288 8.50 -5.39 23.20
N VAL A 289 8.42 -6.65 23.64
CA VAL A 289 8.81 -7.10 24.98
C VAL A 289 10.13 -7.84 24.82
N LEU A 290 11.19 -7.41 25.51
CA LEU A 290 12.49 -8.07 25.40
C LEU A 290 12.53 -9.34 26.24
N ASP A 291 12.71 -10.50 25.61
CA ASP A 291 12.68 -11.84 26.25
C ASP A 291 13.82 -12.05 27.25
N SER A 292 14.81 -11.18 27.16
CA SER A 292 16.13 -11.36 27.74
C SER A 292 16.32 -10.56 29.02
N GLY A 293 15.31 -9.75 29.36
CA GLY A 293 15.28 -8.96 30.59
C GLY A 293 15.16 -9.87 31.81
N ASP A 294 15.90 -9.55 32.86
CA ASP A 294 15.76 -10.23 34.14
C ASP A 294 14.33 -9.98 34.69
N PRO A 295 13.49 -11.03 34.87
CA PRO A 295 12.13 -10.86 35.38
C PRO A 295 12.07 -10.24 36.78
N SER A 296 13.16 -10.28 37.55
CA SER A 296 13.27 -9.64 38.86
C SER A 296 13.59 -8.14 38.78
N VAL A 297 14.02 -7.64 37.62
CA VAL A 297 14.37 -6.24 37.38
C VAL A 297 13.25 -5.55 36.60
N ILE A 298 12.54 -4.64 37.27
CA ILE A 298 11.46 -3.87 36.65
C ILE A 298 12.00 -3.04 35.47
N GLY A 299 11.33 -3.13 34.31
CA GLY A 299 11.70 -2.40 33.09
C GLY A 299 12.87 -3.01 32.31
N SER A 300 13.36 -4.19 32.68
CA SER A 300 14.39 -4.92 31.93
C SER A 300 13.91 -5.41 30.57
N ASP A 301 12.60 -5.59 30.40
CA ASP A 301 11.91 -6.05 29.20
C ASP A 301 11.55 -4.91 28.22
N TYR A 302 11.92 -3.67 28.54
CA TYR A 302 11.45 -2.48 27.83
C TYR A 302 12.37 -2.03 26.71
N ILE A 303 11.78 -1.81 25.54
CA ILE A 303 12.32 -1.00 24.44
C ILE A 303 11.21 -0.11 23.85
N ASN A 304 11.55 1.11 23.41
CA ASN A 304 10.59 1.99 22.75
C ASN A 304 10.37 1.59 21.28
N ALA A 305 9.63 0.51 21.08
CA ALA A 305 9.30 -0.06 19.78
C ALA A 305 7.89 -0.66 19.80
N ASN A 306 7.21 -0.68 18.64
CA ASN A 306 5.93 -1.37 18.48
C ASN A 306 5.95 -2.26 17.24
N TYR A 307 5.28 -3.41 17.32
CA TYR A 307 4.88 -4.17 16.14
C TYR A 307 3.82 -3.38 15.36
N VAL A 308 3.98 -3.37 14.04
CA VAL A 308 3.03 -2.76 13.11
C VAL A 308 2.74 -3.79 12.02
N ARG A 309 1.46 -4.10 11.82
CA ARG A 309 0.95 -5.09 10.85
C ARG A 309 -0.14 -4.46 10.01
N ASN A 310 -0.36 -4.95 8.79
CA ASN A 310 -1.45 -4.45 7.97
C ASN A 310 -2.78 -5.14 8.34
N LYS A 311 -3.49 -4.58 9.33
CA LYS A 311 -4.78 -5.12 9.79
C LYS A 311 -5.93 -4.96 8.79
N LEU A 312 -5.70 -4.31 7.63
CA LEU A 312 -6.70 -4.14 6.58
C LEU A 312 -6.66 -5.28 5.54
N ARG A 313 -5.73 -6.23 5.69
CA ARG A 313 -5.61 -7.42 4.85
C ARG A 313 -5.92 -8.67 5.68
N GLU A 314 -6.62 -9.61 5.06
CA GLU A 314 -7.11 -10.85 5.70
C GLU A 314 -6.12 -12.02 5.61
N THR A 315 -5.07 -11.93 4.76
CA THR A 315 -4.13 -13.03 4.53
C THR A 315 -3.06 -13.15 5.62
N GLU A 316 -2.63 -14.36 5.98
CA GLU A 316 -1.58 -14.54 7.01
C GLU A 316 -0.15 -14.21 6.51
N ASP A 317 0.10 -14.34 5.21
CA ASP A 317 1.39 -13.99 4.57
C ASP A 317 1.51 -12.48 4.33
N GLN A 318 1.77 -11.73 5.39
CA GLN A 318 1.99 -10.28 5.31
C GLN A 318 3.32 -9.87 5.92
N LYS A 319 3.92 -8.84 5.34
CA LYS A 319 5.05 -8.14 5.95
C LYS A 319 4.65 -7.61 7.32
N VAL A 320 5.51 -7.87 8.30
CA VAL A 320 5.41 -7.33 9.65
C VAL A 320 6.56 -6.34 9.84
N TYR A 321 6.29 -5.25 10.54
CA TYR A 321 7.27 -4.20 10.82
C TYR A 321 7.42 -4.03 12.32
N ILE A 322 8.59 -3.55 12.73
CA ILE A 322 8.82 -2.97 14.04
C ILE A 322 9.16 -1.50 13.85
N ALA A 323 8.29 -0.61 14.33
CA ALA A 323 8.53 0.82 14.33
C ALA A 323 9.18 1.22 15.66
N THR A 324 10.43 1.70 15.61
CA THR A 324 11.22 2.04 16.81
C THR A 324 11.87 3.43 16.70
N GLN A 325 12.27 3.99 17.84
CA GLN A 325 13.03 5.24 17.89
C GLN A 325 14.49 5.05 17.47
N GLY A 326 15.19 6.13 17.15
CA GLY A 326 16.63 6.10 16.94
C GLY A 326 17.37 5.79 18.24
N CYS A 327 18.33 4.87 18.19
CA CYS A 327 19.05 4.36 19.37
C CYS A 327 19.68 5.48 20.22
N LEU A 328 19.50 5.40 21.53
CA LEU A 328 20.29 6.13 22.52
C LEU A 328 21.53 5.32 22.87
N ALA A 329 22.55 5.95 23.46
CA ALA A 329 23.74 5.24 23.93
C ALA A 329 23.39 4.10 24.91
N THR A 330 22.37 4.32 25.75
CA THR A 330 21.90 3.37 26.76
C THR A 330 21.02 2.26 26.20
N THR A 331 20.51 2.38 24.97
CA THR A 331 19.54 1.41 24.39
C THR A 331 20.12 0.64 23.20
N VAL A 332 21.42 0.76 22.91
CA VAL A 332 22.07 0.03 21.80
C VAL A 332 21.98 -1.48 22.02
N ASN A 333 22.21 -1.93 23.26
CA ASN A 333 22.16 -3.35 23.60
C ASN A 333 20.73 -3.89 23.49
N ASP A 334 19.75 -3.15 24.02
CA ASP A 334 18.32 -3.46 23.91
C ASP A 334 17.87 -3.57 22.45
N PHE A 335 18.39 -2.69 21.56
CA PHE A 335 18.10 -2.72 20.14
C PHE A 335 18.59 -4.01 19.47
N TRP A 336 19.82 -4.43 19.77
CA TRP A 336 20.36 -5.67 19.20
C TRP A 336 19.71 -6.93 19.77
N GLN A 337 19.31 -6.89 21.04
CA GLN A 337 18.48 -7.92 21.62
C GLN A 337 17.15 -8.07 20.86
N MET A 338 16.46 -6.96 20.59
CA MET A 338 15.24 -6.95 19.79
C MET A 338 15.48 -7.53 18.40
N VAL A 339 16.50 -7.06 17.68
CA VAL A 339 16.85 -7.58 16.34
C VAL A 339 17.09 -9.09 16.36
N TRP A 340 17.76 -9.60 17.41
CA TRP A 340 18.02 -11.02 17.57
C TRP A 340 16.76 -11.83 17.87
N GLN A 341 16.01 -11.51 18.92
CA GLN A 341 14.83 -12.30 19.31
C GLN A 341 13.77 -12.33 18.20
N GLU A 342 13.61 -11.22 17.48
CA GLU A 342 12.61 -11.07 16.42
C GLU A 342 13.06 -11.70 15.09
N LYS A 343 14.24 -12.31 15.04
CA LYS A 343 14.81 -12.93 13.82
C LYS A 343 14.83 -11.94 12.63
N THR A 344 14.97 -10.65 12.91
CA THR A 344 15.03 -9.59 11.90
C THR A 344 16.22 -9.83 10.98
N ARG A 345 16.02 -9.64 9.67
CA ARG A 345 17.10 -9.70 8.66
C ARG A 345 17.35 -8.36 7.98
N VAL A 346 16.39 -7.44 8.02
CA VAL A 346 16.48 -6.14 7.35
C VAL A 346 16.16 -5.02 8.34
N ILE A 347 17.05 -4.03 8.41
CA ILE A 347 16.91 -2.81 9.20
C ILE A 347 16.86 -1.61 8.25
N VAL A 348 15.90 -0.72 8.45
CA VAL A 348 15.66 0.48 7.66
C VAL A 348 15.79 1.71 8.56
N MET A 349 16.87 2.45 8.39
CA MET A 349 17.17 3.71 9.08
C MET A 349 16.87 4.89 8.14
N THR A 350 16.02 5.83 8.56
CA THR A 350 15.53 6.93 7.71
C THR A 350 16.00 8.31 8.18
N THR A 351 17.19 8.36 8.79
CA THR A 351 17.79 9.59 9.34
C THR A 351 19.30 9.48 9.31
N ARG A 352 19.97 10.63 9.30
CA ARG A 352 21.40 10.71 9.64
C ARG A 352 21.56 10.64 11.15
N GLU A 353 22.76 10.33 11.62
CA GLU A 353 23.10 10.28 13.04
C GLU A 353 22.84 11.63 13.71
N VAL A 354 23.23 12.70 13.00
CA VAL A 354 23.09 14.10 13.42
C VAL A 354 22.49 14.91 12.29
N GLU A 355 21.45 15.68 12.60
CA GLU A 355 20.80 16.61 11.67
C GLU A 355 20.71 17.98 12.34
N LYS A 356 21.21 19.03 11.68
CA LYS A 356 21.31 20.40 12.22
C LYS A 356 21.94 20.47 13.63
N GLY A 357 23.00 19.69 13.86
CA GLY A 357 23.70 19.64 15.15
C GLY A 357 22.90 18.97 16.28
N ARG A 358 21.78 18.30 15.99
CA ARG A 358 20.99 17.54 16.97
C ARG A 358 21.12 16.04 16.70
N ASN A 359 21.44 15.29 17.75
CA ASN A 359 21.53 13.83 17.69
C ASN A 359 20.15 13.21 17.42
N LYS A 360 20.03 12.45 16.33
CA LYS A 360 18.83 11.71 15.93
C LYS A 360 18.94 10.23 16.24
N CYS A 361 20.12 9.64 16.07
CA CYS A 361 20.42 8.25 16.36
C CYS A 361 21.91 8.10 16.63
N VAL A 362 22.29 7.36 17.68
CA VAL A 362 23.71 6.99 17.84
C VAL A 362 24.05 5.80 16.93
N PRO A 363 25.28 5.70 16.41
CA PRO A 363 25.71 4.53 15.67
C PRO A 363 25.69 3.27 16.55
N TYR A 364 24.90 2.28 16.14
CA TYR A 364 24.79 0.97 16.81
C TYR A 364 25.53 -0.14 16.06
N TRP A 365 26.20 0.16 14.95
CA TRP A 365 27.02 -0.77 14.17
C TRP A 365 28.52 -0.56 14.42
N ALA A 366 29.34 -1.47 13.90
CA ALA A 366 30.79 -1.33 13.81
C ALA A 366 31.20 -0.71 12.47
N GLU A 367 32.38 -0.10 12.40
CA GLU A 367 32.99 0.33 11.12
C GLU A 367 33.38 -0.90 10.27
N VAL A 368 33.61 -0.69 8.97
CA VAL A 368 33.97 -1.75 8.00
C VAL A 368 35.17 -2.57 8.51
N GLU A 369 35.05 -3.89 8.45
CA GLU A 369 36.01 -4.87 8.98
C GLU A 369 36.24 -4.81 10.51
N GLY A 370 35.52 -3.94 11.22
CA GLY A 370 35.51 -3.85 12.67
C GLY A 370 34.45 -4.74 13.33
N SER A 371 34.59 -4.89 14.64
CA SER A 371 33.61 -5.53 15.52
C SER A 371 33.23 -4.60 16.67
N LYS A 372 32.02 -4.78 17.19
CA LYS A 372 31.52 -4.05 18.36
C LYS A 372 30.71 -5.00 19.24
N GLU A 373 31.09 -5.11 20.50
CA GLU A 373 30.31 -5.83 21.51
C GLU A 373 29.07 -5.01 21.90
N VAL A 374 27.91 -5.65 21.86
CA VAL A 374 26.59 -5.05 22.10
C VAL A 374 25.77 -5.97 22.99
N GLY A 375 26.08 -5.94 24.28
CA GLY A 375 25.47 -6.82 25.29
C GLY A 375 25.94 -8.27 25.12
N ARG A 376 25.02 -9.17 24.78
CA ARG A 376 25.30 -10.61 24.58
C ARG A 376 25.77 -10.98 23.17
N TYR A 377 25.92 -9.98 22.31
CA TYR A 377 26.21 -10.17 20.90
C TYR A 377 27.44 -9.38 20.48
N VAL A 378 28.07 -9.83 19.40
CA VAL A 378 29.05 -9.07 18.64
C VAL A 378 28.44 -8.73 17.29
N VAL A 379 28.46 -7.44 16.93
CA VAL A 379 28.13 -7.00 15.57
C VAL A 379 29.41 -6.69 14.81
N CYS A 380 29.57 -7.33 13.66
CA CYS A 380 30.68 -7.09 12.73
C CYS A 380 30.14 -6.45 11.45
N CYS A 381 30.85 -5.47 10.89
CA CYS A 381 30.51 -4.92 9.58
C CYS A 381 31.36 -5.62 8.51
N ARG A 382 30.73 -6.48 7.71
CA ARG A 382 31.42 -7.25 6.66
C ARG A 382 31.65 -6.43 5.41
N HIS A 383 30.69 -5.56 5.07
CA HIS A 383 30.77 -4.78 3.85
C HIS A 383 29.88 -3.53 3.93
N GLU A 384 30.29 -2.47 3.23
CA GLU A 384 29.53 -1.24 3.08
C GLU A 384 29.45 -0.86 1.59
N LYS A 385 28.26 -0.44 1.15
CA LYS A 385 28.00 0.03 -0.22
C LYS A 385 27.29 1.37 -0.17
N ASP A 386 27.89 2.36 -0.83
CA ASP A 386 27.24 3.64 -1.09
C ASP A 386 26.37 3.56 -2.34
N ALA A 387 25.13 4.03 -2.21
CA ALA A 387 24.26 4.39 -3.33
C ALA A 387 23.99 5.89 -3.26
N THR A 388 23.33 6.45 -4.29
CA THR A 388 23.09 7.88 -4.39
C THR A 388 22.31 8.44 -3.19
N ASP A 389 21.23 7.77 -2.78
CA ASP A 389 20.33 8.27 -1.74
C ASP A 389 20.44 7.55 -0.39
N TYR A 390 21.17 6.44 -0.35
CA TYR A 390 21.23 5.57 0.81
C TYR A 390 22.53 4.79 0.86
N LYS A 391 22.82 4.25 2.03
CA LYS A 391 23.99 3.41 2.31
C LYS A 391 23.52 2.04 2.78
N ILE A 392 24.15 0.98 2.29
CA ILE A 392 23.90 -0.40 2.69
C ILE A 392 25.09 -0.88 3.52
N ARG A 393 24.83 -1.49 4.68
CA ARG A 393 25.83 -2.24 5.44
C ARG A 393 25.37 -3.69 5.56
N ILE A 394 26.29 -4.61 5.27
CA ILE A 394 26.09 -6.05 5.52
C ILE A 394 26.73 -6.33 6.86
N LEU A 395 25.87 -6.52 7.87
CA LEU A 395 26.27 -6.76 9.24
C LEU A 395 26.14 -8.25 9.54
N GLU A 396 27.02 -8.74 10.40
CA GLU A 396 26.93 -10.09 10.96
C GLU A 396 26.76 -9.97 12.47
N LEU A 397 25.68 -10.54 12.99
CA LEU A 397 25.34 -10.55 14.40
C LEU A 397 25.56 -11.94 14.97
N THR A 398 26.44 -12.04 15.96
CA THR A 398 26.89 -13.32 16.53
C THR A 398 26.69 -13.34 18.04
N PRO A 399 26.00 -14.35 18.62
CA PRO A 399 25.93 -14.54 20.07
C PRO A 399 27.31 -14.85 20.66
N LEU A 400 27.66 -14.20 21.77
CA LEU A 400 28.93 -14.43 22.47
C LEU A 400 29.05 -15.85 23.05
N ASP A 401 27.92 -16.43 23.44
CA ASP A 401 27.83 -17.79 23.97
C ASP A 401 27.86 -18.88 22.88
N GLN A 402 27.86 -18.47 21.60
CA GLN A 402 27.81 -19.36 20.43
C GLN A 402 26.63 -20.34 20.46
N SER A 403 25.54 -19.96 21.14
CA SER A 403 24.32 -20.77 21.26
C SER A 403 23.64 -21.03 19.91
N GLU A 404 23.78 -20.10 18.97
CA GLU A 404 23.20 -20.16 17.63
C GLU A 404 24.18 -19.62 16.59
N SER A 405 23.94 -19.98 15.32
CA SER A 405 24.76 -19.53 14.20
C SER A 405 24.68 -18.01 13.97
N PRO A 406 25.78 -17.38 13.51
CA PRO A 406 25.78 -15.97 13.11
C PRO A 406 24.67 -15.66 12.11
N ARG A 407 24.07 -14.47 12.25
CA ARG A 407 23.00 -14.00 11.38
C ARG A 407 23.47 -12.81 10.57
N GLU A 408 23.35 -12.94 9.24
CA GLU A 408 23.49 -11.80 8.35
C GLU A 408 22.28 -10.87 8.49
N ILE A 409 22.57 -9.56 8.63
CA ILE A 409 21.61 -8.47 8.78
C ILE A 409 21.93 -7.39 7.75
N TRP A 410 20.96 -7.06 6.91
CA TRP A 410 21.07 -6.01 5.91
C TRP A 410 20.56 -4.69 6.47
N HIS A 411 21.47 -3.74 6.63
CA HIS A 411 21.19 -2.44 7.20
C HIS A 411 21.16 -1.37 6.11
N TYR A 412 19.97 -0.83 5.85
CA TYR A 412 19.70 0.21 4.87
C TYR A 412 19.52 1.56 5.55
N GLN A 413 20.40 2.52 5.27
CA GLN A 413 20.33 3.87 5.81
C GLN A 413 20.03 4.88 4.70
N TYR A 414 18.83 5.44 4.69
CA TYR A 414 18.43 6.49 3.77
C TYR A 414 18.97 7.85 4.23
N LEU A 415 19.73 8.52 3.36
CA LEU A 415 20.52 9.71 3.67
C LEU A 415 19.98 10.99 2.99
N SER A 416 19.17 10.84 1.94
CA SER A 416 18.63 11.96 1.18
C SER A 416 17.32 12.55 1.74
N TRP A 417 16.83 12.07 2.88
CA TRP A 417 15.64 12.67 3.50
C TRP A 417 15.98 14.05 4.09
N PRO A 418 15.25 15.13 3.73
CA PRO A 418 15.57 16.47 4.21
C PRO A 418 15.27 16.68 5.70
N ASP A 419 16.02 17.58 6.33
CA ASP A 419 15.82 17.91 7.74
C ASP A 419 14.42 18.49 8.04
N HIS A 420 13.83 19.20 7.07
CA HIS A 420 12.46 19.71 7.13
C HIS A 420 11.65 19.23 5.93
N GLY A 421 10.41 18.84 6.17
CA GLY A 421 9.48 18.40 5.13
C GLY A 421 9.78 16.97 4.65
N VAL A 422 9.71 16.81 3.34
CA VAL A 422 9.75 15.54 2.61
C VAL A 422 10.64 15.69 1.37
N PRO A 423 11.18 14.59 0.81
CA PRO A 423 11.87 14.62 -0.48
C PRO A 423 11.02 15.32 -1.56
N GLN A 424 11.67 16.03 -2.49
CA GLN A 424 10.98 16.74 -3.58
C GLN A 424 10.37 15.78 -4.61
N ASP A 425 11.03 14.64 -4.82
CA ASP A 425 10.61 13.55 -5.70
C ASP A 425 10.56 12.24 -4.89
N ALA A 426 9.62 11.35 -5.22
CA ALA A 426 9.47 10.09 -4.48
C ALA A 426 10.27 8.93 -5.08
N GLY A 427 10.84 9.07 -6.29
CA GLY A 427 11.59 8.04 -6.99
C GLY A 427 12.76 7.47 -6.19
N GLY A 428 13.51 8.32 -5.49
CA GLY A 428 14.61 7.86 -4.62
C GLY A 428 14.12 6.98 -3.45
N VAL A 429 12.98 7.33 -2.85
CA VAL A 429 12.36 6.53 -1.77
C VAL A 429 11.77 5.22 -2.31
N LEU A 430 11.10 5.27 -3.48
CA LEU A 430 10.54 4.09 -4.12
C LEU A 430 11.64 3.10 -4.53
N SER A 431 12.71 3.58 -5.16
CA SER A 431 13.87 2.74 -5.51
C SER A 431 14.51 2.13 -4.28
N PHE A 432 14.61 2.88 -3.18
CA PHE A 432 15.11 2.39 -1.91
C PHE A 432 14.22 1.26 -1.35
N LEU A 433 12.91 1.46 -1.32
CA LEU A 433 11.95 0.46 -0.85
C LEU A 433 11.94 -0.81 -1.72
N THR A 434 12.06 -0.68 -3.04
CA THR A 434 12.21 -1.85 -3.93
C THR A 434 13.41 -2.71 -3.52
N GLN A 435 14.55 -2.11 -3.21
CA GLN A 435 15.75 -2.85 -2.81
C GLN A 435 15.60 -3.50 -1.42
N VAL A 436 15.00 -2.78 -0.47
CA VAL A 436 14.66 -3.30 0.87
C VAL A 436 13.74 -4.52 0.75
N ASN A 437 12.68 -4.42 -0.06
CA ASN A 437 11.70 -5.49 -0.25
C ASN A 437 12.29 -6.71 -0.94
N ASN A 438 13.04 -6.50 -2.02
CA ASN A 438 13.75 -7.59 -2.70
C ASN A 438 14.64 -8.34 -1.72
N LYS A 439 15.36 -7.61 -0.86
CA LYS A 439 16.24 -8.24 0.12
C LYS A 439 15.47 -9.00 1.20
N GLN A 440 14.35 -8.48 1.69
CA GLN A 440 13.50 -9.20 2.65
C GLN A 440 12.97 -10.52 2.05
N MET A 441 12.57 -10.52 0.77
CA MET A 441 12.07 -11.72 0.08
C MET A 441 13.13 -12.81 -0.11
N GLU A 442 14.42 -12.47 -0.12
CA GLU A 442 15.52 -13.45 -0.18
C GLU A 442 15.64 -14.32 1.09
N PHE A 443 14.93 -13.97 2.18
CA PHE A 443 14.97 -14.69 3.45
C PHE A 443 13.58 -15.24 3.85
N PRO A 444 13.17 -16.45 3.37
CA PRO A 444 11.84 -17.03 3.60
C PRO A 444 11.44 -17.38 5.05
N GLY A 445 12.22 -16.96 6.05
CA GLY A 445 11.91 -17.10 7.47
C GLY A 445 12.38 -15.88 8.28
N ALA A 446 12.62 -14.76 7.62
CA ALA A 446 12.93 -13.50 8.27
C ALA A 446 11.73 -13.03 9.09
N GLY A 447 11.98 -12.60 10.32
CA GLY A 447 10.96 -11.91 11.10
C GLY A 447 10.74 -10.47 10.64
N PRO A 448 10.13 -9.62 11.48
CA PRO A 448 9.74 -8.27 11.12
C PRO A 448 10.90 -7.39 10.65
N MET A 449 10.65 -6.55 9.65
CA MET A 449 11.57 -5.48 9.26
C MET A 449 11.59 -4.39 10.33
N VAL A 450 12.77 -4.04 10.84
CA VAL A 450 12.91 -2.94 11.80
C VAL A 450 13.03 -1.63 11.05
N VAL A 451 12.12 -0.69 11.27
CA VAL A 451 12.11 0.63 10.64
C VAL A 451 12.21 1.72 11.71
N HIS A 452 13.18 2.62 11.59
CA HIS A 452 13.39 3.68 12.58
C HIS A 452 13.88 5.00 11.98
N CYS A 453 13.77 6.05 12.79
CA CYS A 453 14.25 7.40 12.48
C CYS A 453 14.79 8.07 13.75
N SER A 454 14.27 9.24 14.12
CA SER A 454 14.55 9.86 15.41
C SER A 454 13.54 9.40 16.47
N ALA A 455 12.26 9.79 16.33
CA ALA A 455 11.20 9.40 17.26
C ALA A 455 10.51 8.07 16.88
N GLY A 456 10.74 7.56 15.67
CA GLY A 456 10.10 6.34 15.19
C GLY A 456 8.62 6.51 14.80
N ILE A 457 8.19 7.70 14.37
CA ILE A 457 6.77 7.99 14.07
C ILE A 457 6.56 8.71 12.72
N GLY A 458 7.29 9.79 12.44
CA GLY A 458 7.10 10.62 11.23
C GLY A 458 7.60 9.93 9.96
N ARG A 459 8.93 9.96 9.73
CA ARG A 459 9.57 9.32 8.57
C ARG A 459 9.34 7.80 8.55
N THR A 460 9.47 7.17 9.71
CA THR A 460 9.15 5.74 9.93
C THR A 460 7.73 5.41 9.48
N GLY A 461 6.73 6.14 9.98
CA GLY A 461 5.34 5.88 9.58
C GLY A 461 5.08 6.16 8.11
N THR A 462 5.74 7.18 7.54
CA THR A 462 5.64 7.49 6.11
C THR A 462 6.14 6.32 5.26
N ILE A 463 7.33 5.80 5.57
CA ILE A 463 7.93 4.66 4.86
C ILE A 463 7.08 3.39 5.02
N VAL A 464 6.64 3.07 6.25
CA VAL A 464 5.82 1.87 6.50
C VAL A 464 4.51 1.92 5.73
N VAL A 465 3.83 3.07 5.70
CA VAL A 465 2.55 3.21 4.98
C VAL A 465 2.75 3.14 3.46
N ILE A 466 3.80 3.76 2.91
CA ILE A 466 4.12 3.62 1.47
C ILE A 466 4.37 2.15 1.14
N ASP A 467 5.18 1.45 1.95
CA ASP A 467 5.50 0.05 1.71
C ASP A 467 4.26 -0.86 1.75
N MET A 468 3.36 -0.65 2.72
CA MET A 468 2.10 -1.38 2.83
C MET A 468 1.16 -1.15 1.64
N LEU A 469 1.09 0.08 1.12
CA LEU A 469 0.25 0.42 -0.02
C LEU A 469 0.82 -0.16 -1.31
N VAL A 470 2.13 -0.05 -1.51
CA VAL A 470 2.84 -0.68 -2.64
C VAL A 470 2.67 -2.20 -2.62
N ASP A 471 2.88 -2.85 -1.48
CA ASP A 471 2.66 -4.28 -1.29
C ASP A 471 1.22 -4.70 -1.60
N THR A 472 0.25 -3.85 -1.22
CA THR A 472 -1.17 -4.06 -1.55
C THR A 472 -1.41 -4.03 -3.05
N ILE A 473 -0.83 -3.05 -3.76
CA ILE A 473 -0.95 -2.90 -5.22
C ILE A 473 -0.24 -4.06 -5.93
N ASP A 474 0.95 -4.45 -5.49
CA ASP A 474 1.71 -5.54 -6.11
C ASP A 474 0.99 -6.89 -6.00
N THR A 475 0.33 -7.12 -4.86
CA THR A 475 -0.42 -8.38 -4.66
C THR A 475 -1.78 -8.36 -5.36
N LYS A 476 -2.52 -7.24 -5.32
CA LYS A 476 -3.92 -7.19 -5.79
C LYS A 476 -4.05 -6.70 -7.25
N GLY A 477 -3.01 -6.08 -7.79
CA GLY A 477 -3.00 -5.44 -9.11
C GLY A 477 -3.33 -3.94 -9.07
N LEU A 478 -3.14 -3.27 -10.21
CA LEU A 478 -3.28 -1.81 -10.34
C LEU A 478 -4.70 -1.28 -10.20
N ASP A 479 -5.71 -2.13 -10.31
CA ASP A 479 -7.12 -1.74 -10.25
C ASP A 479 -7.75 -2.08 -8.89
N CYS A 480 -6.93 -2.24 -7.84
CA CYS A 480 -7.42 -2.47 -6.48
C CYS A 480 -7.86 -1.17 -5.80
N ASP A 481 -8.73 -1.28 -4.79
CA ASP A 481 -9.01 -0.16 -3.89
C ASP A 481 -7.86 0.09 -2.90
N ILE A 482 -7.51 1.35 -2.73
CA ILE A 482 -6.59 1.83 -1.70
C ILE A 482 -7.24 2.97 -0.91
N ASP A 483 -6.83 3.10 0.36
CA ASP A 483 -7.29 4.18 1.24
C ASP A 483 -6.11 4.63 2.13
N VAL A 484 -5.46 5.71 1.72
CA VAL A 484 -4.30 6.26 2.42
C VAL A 484 -4.67 6.69 3.84
N GLN A 485 -5.84 7.31 4.01
CA GLN A 485 -6.30 7.79 5.32
C GLN A 485 -6.51 6.62 6.27
N LYS A 486 -7.25 5.59 5.84
CA LYS A 486 -7.54 4.41 6.65
C LYS A 486 -6.28 3.60 6.95
N SER A 487 -5.34 3.49 6.00
CA SER A 487 -4.04 2.84 6.25
C SER A 487 -3.23 3.59 7.31
N ILE A 488 -3.21 4.92 7.30
CA ILE A 488 -2.54 5.73 8.32
C ILE A 488 -3.23 5.56 9.68
N GLN A 489 -4.56 5.62 9.72
CA GLN A 489 -5.33 5.41 10.95
C GLN A 489 -5.03 4.03 11.57
N MET A 490 -4.98 2.98 10.74
CA MET A 490 -4.66 1.62 11.17
C MET A 490 -3.24 1.48 11.75
N VAL A 491 -2.23 2.14 11.18
CA VAL A 491 -0.88 2.12 11.78
C VAL A 491 -0.81 3.01 13.03
N ARG A 492 -1.59 4.09 13.10
CA ARG A 492 -1.72 4.96 14.29
C ARG A 492 -2.36 4.24 15.47
N GLU A 493 -3.19 3.23 15.24
CA GLU A 493 -3.72 2.35 16.29
C GLU A 493 -2.68 1.41 16.88
N GLN A 494 -1.54 1.22 16.21
CA GLN A 494 -0.47 0.32 16.65
C GLN A 494 0.75 1.08 17.20
N ARG A 495 0.96 2.32 16.79
CA ARG A 495 1.93 3.25 17.40
C ARG A 495 1.45 4.68 17.25
N SER A 496 1.48 5.45 18.34
CA SER A 496 0.99 6.84 18.34
C SER A 496 1.72 7.73 17.33
N GLY A 497 1.00 8.67 16.70
CA GLY A 497 1.59 9.71 15.87
C GLY A 497 2.25 9.26 14.57
N MET A 498 1.98 8.04 14.07
CA MET A 498 2.51 7.60 12.77
C MET A 498 2.08 8.56 11.65
N VAL A 499 3.04 9.06 10.86
CA VAL A 499 2.88 10.18 9.91
C VAL A 499 2.52 11.48 10.62
N GLN A 500 3.44 12.43 10.71
CA GLN A 500 3.37 13.58 11.63
C GLN A 500 2.90 14.89 10.98
N THR A 501 3.05 15.04 9.66
CA THR A 501 2.76 16.32 8.99
C THR A 501 1.93 16.12 7.73
N GLU A 502 1.19 17.15 7.34
CA GLU A 502 0.48 17.18 6.05
C GLU A 502 1.43 16.95 4.87
N ALA A 503 2.66 17.47 4.93
CA ALA A 503 3.67 17.24 3.90
C ALA A 503 4.00 15.74 3.74
N GLN A 504 4.09 14.99 4.84
CA GLN A 504 4.27 13.54 4.81
C GLN A 504 3.03 12.83 4.29
N TYR A 505 1.84 13.26 4.71
CA TYR A 505 0.57 12.74 4.21
C TYR A 505 0.46 12.88 2.68
N LYS A 506 0.72 14.08 2.16
CA LYS A 506 0.77 14.36 0.73
C LYS A 506 1.86 13.55 0.02
N PHE A 507 3.04 13.41 0.63
CA PHE A 507 4.14 12.63 0.05
C PHE A 507 3.78 11.15 -0.14
N ILE A 508 2.98 10.55 0.75
CA ILE A 508 2.50 9.17 0.57
C ILE A 508 1.67 9.05 -0.71
N TYR A 509 0.74 9.98 -0.94
CA TYR A 509 -0.06 10.01 -2.17
C TYR A 509 0.82 10.16 -3.42
N LEU A 510 1.79 11.08 -3.39
CA LEU A 510 2.71 11.31 -4.52
C LEU A 510 3.59 10.09 -4.79
N ALA A 511 4.08 9.42 -3.76
CA ALA A 511 4.87 8.21 -3.89
C ALA A 511 4.06 7.05 -4.50
N VAL A 512 2.82 6.85 -4.05
CA VAL A 512 1.95 5.80 -4.60
C VAL A 512 1.56 6.11 -6.04
N SER A 513 1.25 7.37 -6.36
CA SER A 513 1.00 7.85 -7.72
C SER A 513 2.18 7.56 -8.66
N GLN A 514 3.38 7.99 -8.29
CA GLN A 514 4.60 7.76 -9.08
C GLN A 514 4.92 6.27 -9.22
N TYR A 515 4.66 5.46 -8.19
CA TYR A 515 4.80 4.00 -8.25
C TYR A 515 3.88 3.39 -9.31
N ILE A 516 2.60 3.77 -9.29
CA ILE A 516 1.59 3.28 -10.22
C ILE A 516 1.92 3.66 -11.66
N ASP A 517 2.34 4.90 -11.90
CA ASP A 517 2.77 5.36 -13.22
C ASP A 517 3.99 4.60 -13.75
N ALA A 518 4.98 4.35 -12.88
CA ALA A 518 6.13 3.53 -13.24
C ALA A 518 5.71 2.09 -13.59
N THR A 519 4.76 1.51 -12.85
CA THR A 519 4.24 0.15 -13.10
C THR A 519 3.42 0.09 -14.38
N LYS A 520 2.55 1.08 -14.66
CA LYS A 520 1.82 1.21 -15.93
C LYS A 520 2.79 1.26 -17.12
N THR A 521 3.85 2.06 -17.00
CA THR A 521 4.87 2.21 -18.05
C THR A 521 5.63 0.90 -18.30
N LYS A 522 6.03 0.19 -17.23
CA LYS A 522 6.69 -1.13 -17.34
C LYS A 522 5.78 -2.16 -18.03
N MET A 523 4.49 -2.18 -17.70
CA MET A 523 3.52 -3.10 -18.33
C MET A 523 3.34 -2.82 -19.82
N GLN A 524 3.27 -1.54 -20.23
CA GLN A 524 3.18 -1.16 -21.65
C GLN A 524 4.42 -1.56 -22.44
N ALA A 525 5.62 -1.41 -21.86
CA ALA A 525 6.87 -1.82 -22.49
C ALA A 525 6.93 -3.35 -22.72
N SER A 526 6.51 -4.15 -21.73
CA SER A 526 6.47 -5.61 -21.87
C SER A 526 5.41 -6.10 -22.88
N GLY A 527 4.27 -5.41 -22.98
CA GLY A 527 3.22 -5.73 -23.95
C GLY A 527 3.63 -5.47 -25.41
N ASN A 528 4.47 -4.47 -25.67
CA ASN A 528 4.99 -4.20 -27.02
C ASN A 528 6.07 -5.21 -27.46
N THR A 529 6.86 -5.76 -26.53
CA THR A 529 7.91 -6.74 -26.87
C THR A 529 7.36 -8.09 -27.36
N GLU A 530 6.15 -8.50 -26.94
CA GLU A 530 5.51 -9.71 -27.49
C GLU A 530 5.05 -9.54 -28.94
N THR A 531 4.84 -8.30 -29.41
CA THR A 531 4.37 -8.02 -30.77
C THR A 531 5.47 -7.84 -31.83
N GLU A 532 6.72 -7.58 -31.44
CA GLU A 532 7.78 -7.22 -32.40
C GLU A 532 8.78 -8.33 -32.78
N TYR A 533 8.82 -9.48 -32.10
CA TYR A 533 9.76 -10.58 -32.44
C TYR A 533 9.12 -11.98 -32.41
N GLY A 534 7.99 -12.16 -33.07
CA GLY A 534 7.33 -13.47 -33.21
C GLY A 534 8.01 -14.49 -34.13
N ASN A 535 9.18 -14.20 -34.73
CA ASN A 535 9.74 -15.02 -35.84
C ASN A 535 11.23 -15.43 -35.71
N LEU A 536 11.78 -15.60 -34.51
CA LEU A 536 13.09 -16.26 -34.35
C LEU A 536 13.00 -17.39 -33.31
N SER A 537 12.79 -18.61 -33.81
CA SER A 537 12.95 -19.84 -33.03
C SER A 537 14.42 -20.02 -32.67
N LEU A 538 14.78 -19.74 -31.42
CA LEU A 538 15.97 -20.31 -30.81
C LEU A 538 15.63 -21.71 -30.31
N GLN A 539 15.99 -22.72 -31.10
CA GLN A 539 15.94 -24.12 -30.67
C GLN A 539 16.80 -24.28 -29.40
N ALA A 540 16.15 -24.45 -28.26
CA ALA A 540 16.79 -24.83 -27.02
C ALA A 540 17.41 -26.23 -27.18
N LYS A 541 18.74 -26.32 -27.19
CA LYS A 541 19.43 -27.59 -27.00
C LYS A 541 19.09 -28.14 -25.61
N PRO A 542 18.72 -29.43 -25.46
CA PRO A 542 18.34 -29.99 -24.18
C PRO A 542 19.54 -30.04 -23.22
N LYS A 543 19.32 -29.58 -21.98
CA LYS A 543 20.27 -29.67 -20.86
C LYS A 543 20.51 -31.14 -20.51
N ALA A 544 21.75 -31.59 -20.65
CA ALA A 544 22.19 -32.90 -20.20
C ALA A 544 22.17 -32.97 -18.67
N THR A 545 21.44 -33.96 -18.13
CA THR A 545 21.43 -34.35 -16.73
C THR A 545 22.72 -35.10 -16.39
N ARG A 546 23.51 -34.55 -15.46
CA ARG A 546 24.73 -35.19 -14.96
C ARG A 546 24.37 -36.20 -13.86
N LYS A 547 24.37 -37.50 -14.20
CA LYS A 547 24.48 -38.58 -13.21
C LYS A 547 25.93 -38.69 -12.75
N VAL A 548 26.15 -38.73 -11.45
CA VAL A 548 27.45 -39.01 -10.83
C VAL A 548 27.70 -40.52 -10.89
N SER A 549 28.75 -40.95 -11.58
CA SER A 549 29.30 -42.30 -11.46
C SER A 549 30.80 -42.23 -11.17
N LYS A 550 31.21 -42.98 -10.15
CA LYS A 550 32.60 -43.19 -9.71
C LYS A 550 33.40 -43.98 -10.75
N ASN A 551 34.68 -43.61 -10.92
CA ASN A 551 35.90 -44.42 -11.13
C ASN A 551 36.91 -43.57 -11.94
N LYS A 552 38.00 -43.10 -11.32
CA LYS A 552 39.31 -43.75 -11.05
C LYS A 552 40.31 -43.51 -12.20
N GLU A 553 41.39 -42.81 -11.83
CA GLU A 553 42.79 -42.84 -12.31
C GLU A 553 43.10 -42.99 -13.80
N GLU A 554 43.83 -42.01 -14.35
CA GLU A 554 45.12 -42.13 -15.09
C GLU A 554 45.49 -40.71 -15.62
N VAL A 555 46.54 -40.01 -15.16
CA VAL A 555 48.00 -40.23 -15.26
C VAL A 555 48.63 -39.47 -16.47
N TYR A 556 49.62 -38.62 -16.14
CA TYR A 556 50.71 -38.05 -16.99
C TYR A 556 50.34 -37.13 -18.18
N GLU A 557 51.11 -36.13 -18.62
CA GLU A 557 52.25 -35.34 -18.12
C GLU A 557 52.57 -34.32 -19.23
N ASN A 558 53.10 -33.17 -18.84
CA ASN A 558 54.23 -32.48 -19.50
C ASN A 558 54.14 -31.68 -20.83
N LEU A 559 54.76 -30.49 -20.69
CA LEU A 559 55.62 -29.73 -21.64
C LEU A 559 54.94 -28.97 -22.79
N ALA A 560 55.43 -27.85 -23.32
CA ALA A 560 56.35 -26.77 -22.93
C ALA A 560 56.60 -25.94 -24.20
N LYS A 561 56.94 -24.64 -24.04
CA LYS A 561 57.66 -23.76 -24.99
C LYS A 561 56.87 -23.32 -26.25
N GLY A 562 57.03 -22.10 -26.78
CA GLY A 562 58.07 -21.12 -26.53
C GLY A 562 57.82 -19.76 -27.20
N LYS A 563 58.71 -18.84 -26.83
CA LYS A 563 58.86 -17.44 -27.27
C LYS A 563 59.21 -17.29 -28.75
N LYS A 564 58.85 -16.14 -29.33
CA LYS A 564 59.72 -15.15 -30.04
C LYS A 564 58.83 -13.99 -30.51
N ASP A 565 58.97 -12.74 -30.05
CA ASP A 565 60.00 -11.69 -30.24
C ASP A 565 59.99 -10.93 -31.58
N VAL A 566 60.33 -9.63 -31.47
CA VAL A 566 60.75 -8.61 -32.48
C VAL A 566 59.64 -7.65 -32.98
N LYS A 567 59.53 -6.40 -32.45
CA LYS A 567 60.18 -5.10 -32.82
C LYS A 567 59.76 -4.57 -34.22
N LYS A 568 59.61 -3.27 -34.54
CA LYS A 568 59.62 -1.94 -33.89
C LYS A 568 59.59 -0.91 -35.05
N GLN A 569 58.89 0.23 -34.92
CA GLN A 569 59.16 1.57 -35.54
C GLN A 569 57.92 2.45 -35.23
N LYS A 570 57.89 3.59 -34.52
CA LYS A 570 58.74 4.78 -34.24
C LYS A 570 58.52 5.98 -35.18
N SER A 571 57.88 7.03 -34.64
CA SER A 571 58.06 8.50 -34.85
C SER A 571 57.00 9.18 -33.93
N GLU A 572 57.27 9.95 -32.85
CA GLU A 572 57.98 11.24 -32.66
C GLU A 572 57.52 12.31 -33.68
N GLU A 573 56.96 13.48 -33.32
CA GLU A 573 57.38 14.49 -32.33
C GLU A 573 56.25 15.47 -31.89
N LYS A 574 56.32 15.94 -30.62
CA LYS A 574 56.27 17.32 -30.05
C LYS A 574 55.23 18.35 -30.56
N LYS A 575 54.64 19.27 -29.77
CA LYS A 575 55.17 20.09 -28.65
C LYS A 575 54.05 20.98 -28.06
N SER A 576 54.15 21.31 -26.76
CA SER A 576 53.76 22.56 -26.04
C SER A 576 52.33 23.12 -26.15
N GLY A 577 51.70 23.66 -25.09
CA GLY A 577 52.27 24.34 -23.95
C GLY A 577 51.26 24.61 -22.83
N SER A 578 51.83 24.90 -21.66
CA SER A 578 51.18 25.32 -20.42
C SER A 578 51.40 26.82 -20.25
N VAL A 579 50.37 27.59 -19.87
CA VAL A 579 50.53 28.87 -19.15
C VAL A 579 49.41 29.04 -18.13
N ARG A 580 49.82 29.49 -16.95
CA ARG A 580 49.05 29.73 -15.72
C ARG A 580 48.92 31.25 -15.50
N LYS A 581 47.85 31.65 -14.80
CA LYS A 581 47.60 32.92 -14.07
C LYS A 581 47.22 34.19 -14.85
N ARG A 582 46.03 34.72 -14.55
CA ARG A 582 45.86 35.79 -13.55
C ARG A 582 44.65 35.53 -12.70
#